data_AF-A0A357G0T1-F1
#
_entry.id   AF-A0A357G0T1-F1
#
_cell.length_a   1.000
_cell.length_b   1.000
_cell.length_c   1.000
_cell.angle_alpha   90.00
_cell.angle_beta   90.00
_cell.angle_gamma   90.00
#
_symmetry.space_group_name_H-M   'P 1'
#
loop_
_entity.id
_entity.type
_entity.pdbx_description
1 polymer ?
#
loop_
_entity_poly.entity_id
_entity_poly.type
_entity_poly.pdbx_seq_one_letter_code
_entity_poly.pdbx_strand_id
1 'polypeptide(L)' 'ADFNIEGEIVSIHPGPVVTLYELEPAPGVKTSRVISLSDDIARSMSAVSVRCAVVPGRNVIGIELPNKKRQIVYMREL' A
#
# COMPACT_ATOMS: atom_id res chain seq x y z
N ALA A 1 4.41 8.30 -16.60
CA ALA A 1 3.79 6.99 -16.92
C ALA A 1 4.73 5.88 -16.45
N ASP A 2 5.06 5.90 -15.16
CA ASP A 2 6.36 5.38 -14.70
C ASP A 2 6.37 3.89 -14.35
N PHE A 3 5.19 3.27 -14.18
CA PHE A 3 5.09 1.86 -13.76
C PHE A 3 4.20 0.98 -14.65
N ASN A 4 3.46 1.58 -15.59
CA ASN A 4 2.55 0.90 -16.53
C ASN A 4 1.60 -0.09 -15.84
N ILE A 5 1.21 0.22 -14.59
CA ILE A 5 0.19 -0.46 -13.81
C ILE A 5 -1.03 0.45 -13.84
N GLU A 6 -2.10 -0.04 -14.43
CA GLU A 6 -3.41 0.58 -14.34
C GLU A 6 -4.18 -0.09 -13.20
N GLY A 7 -4.84 0.72 -12.38
CA GLY A 7 -5.59 0.26 -11.23
C GLY A 7 -6.18 1.44 -10.48
N GLU A 8 -7.22 1.19 -9.72
CA GLU A 8 -7.95 2.21 -8.96
C GLU A 8 -7.80 1.98 -7.46
N ILE A 9 -7.72 3.07 -6.70
CA ILE A 9 -7.75 2.99 -5.24
C ILE A 9 -9.20 2.91 -4.79
N VAL A 10 -9.62 1.73 -4.35
CA VAL A 10 -11.01 1.47 -3.94
C VAL A 10 -11.29 1.90 -2.51
N SER A 11 -10.28 1.88 -1.64
CA SER A 11 -10.42 2.25 -0.23
C SER A 11 -9.10 2.68 0.38
N ILE A 12 -9.20 3.55 1.38
CA ILE A 12 -8.05 4.08 2.13
C ILE A 12 -8.38 3.95 3.61
N HIS A 13 -7.53 3.25 4.34
CA HIS A 13 -7.66 3.02 5.77
C HIS A 13 -6.44 3.60 6.50
N PRO A 14 -6.53 4.86 6.97
CA PRO A 14 -5.45 5.47 7.74
C PRO A 14 -5.41 4.88 9.16
N GLY A 15 -4.30 4.24 9.50
CA GLY A 15 -3.99 3.80 10.86
C GLY A 15 -3.09 4.80 11.60
N PRO A 16 -2.72 4.51 12.86
CA PRO A 16 -1.85 5.39 13.67
C PRO A 16 -0.41 5.47 13.14
N VAL A 17 0.11 4.38 12.57
CA VAL A 17 1.50 4.28 12.10
C VAL A 17 1.60 4.19 10.58
N VAL A 18 0.71 3.43 9.95
CA VAL A 18 0.66 3.20 8.51
C VAL A 18 -0.75 3.48 7.98
N THR A 19 -0.84 3.86 6.71
CA THR A 19 -2.08 3.94 5.95
C THR A 19 -2.12 2.79 4.96
N LEU A 20 -3.19 2.00 4.99
CA LEU A 20 -3.46 0.94 4.05
C LEU A 20 -4.27 1.50 2.87
N TYR A 21 -3.69 1.42 1.68
CA TYR A 21 -4.37 1.72 0.42
C TYR A 21 -4.77 0.40 -0.23
N GLU A 22 -6.04 0.27 -0.59
CA GLU A 22 -6.52 -0.88 -1.35
C GLU A 22 -6.54 -0.51 -2.82
N LEU A 23 -5.59 -1.08 -3.58
CA LEU A 23 -5.50 -0.93 -5.02
C LEU A 23 -6.21 -2.11 -5.69
N GLU A 24 -7.24 -1.84 -6.46
CA GLU A 24 -7.83 -2.80 -7.39
C GLU A 24 -7.10 -2.70 -8.74
N PRO A 25 -6.31 -3.72 -9.13
CA PRO A 25 -5.58 -3.69 -10.39
C PRO A 25 -6.54 -3.85 -11.58
N ALA A 26 -6.22 -3.21 -12.70
CA ALA A 26 -6.95 -3.41 -13.94
C ALA A 26 -6.84 -4.88 -14.42
N PRO A 27 -7.85 -5.39 -15.14
CA PRO A 27 -7.81 -6.75 -15.69
C PRO A 27 -6.54 -6.99 -16.52
N GLY A 28 -5.80 -8.05 -16.18
CA GLY A 28 -4.55 -8.40 -16.87
C GLY A 28 -3.26 -7.90 -16.19
N VAL A 29 -3.36 -7.06 -15.16
CA VAL A 29 -2.20 -6.71 -14.32
C VAL A 29 -1.89 -7.84 -13.35
N LYS A 30 -0.68 -8.38 -13.43
CA LYS A 30 -0.20 -9.39 -12.49
C LYS A 30 0.08 -8.75 -11.13
N THR A 31 -0.50 -9.29 -10.07
CA THR A 31 -0.26 -8.83 -8.70
C THR A 31 1.22 -8.87 -8.31
N SER A 32 1.97 -9.87 -8.77
CA SER A 32 3.41 -9.99 -8.52
C SER A 32 4.20 -8.77 -9.00
N ARG A 33 3.73 -8.08 -10.05
CA ARG A 33 4.38 -6.88 -10.60
C ARG A 33 4.25 -5.69 -9.67
N VAL A 34 3.06 -5.52 -9.06
CA VAL A 34 2.83 -4.46 -8.05
C VAL A 34 3.68 -4.71 -6.81
N ILE A 35 3.77 -5.98 -6.39
CA ILE A 35 4.60 -6.37 -5.25
C ILE A 35 6.09 -6.13 -5.56
N SER A 36 6.58 -6.45 -6.76
CA SER A 36 7.97 -6.19 -7.13
C SER A 36 8.33 -4.71 -7.23
N LEU A 37 7.34 -3.83 -7.40
CA LEU A 37 7.53 -2.39 -7.51
C LEU A 37 7.40 -1.68 -6.14
N SER A 38 7.31 -2.42 -5.04
CA SER A 38 7.21 -1.84 -3.69
C SER A 38 8.33 -0.83 -3.40
N ASP A 39 9.56 -1.13 -3.82
CA ASP A 39 10.73 -0.28 -3.57
C ASP A 39 10.68 1.00 -4.39
N ASP A 40 10.24 0.92 -5.66
CA ASP A 40 10.07 2.09 -6.50
C ASP A 40 8.91 2.97 -6.03
N ILE A 41 7.80 2.37 -5.59
CA ILE A 41 6.68 3.10 -4.98
C ILE A 41 7.16 3.82 -3.72
N ALA A 42 7.95 3.16 -2.86
CA ALA A 42 8.53 3.79 -1.68
C ALA A 42 9.39 5.00 -2.04
N ARG A 43 10.24 4.86 -3.07
CA ARG A 43 11.09 5.94 -3.59
C ARG A 43 10.26 7.10 -4.14
N SER A 44 9.28 6.83 -4.99
CA SER A 44 8.39 7.86 -5.56
C SER A 44 7.56 8.58 -4.49
N MET A 45 7.19 7.89 -3.41
CA MET A 45 6.40 8.45 -2.31
C MET A 45 7.25 9.07 -1.20
N SER A 46 8.58 9.07 -1.33
CA SER A 46 9.49 9.50 -0.27
C SER A 46 9.21 8.80 1.07
N ALA A 47 8.77 7.55 1.00
CA ALA A 47 8.50 6.69 2.15
C ALA A 47 9.73 5.85 2.46
N VAL A 48 9.94 5.52 3.74
CA VAL A 48 11.07 4.68 4.17
C VAL A 48 10.96 3.26 3.59
N SER A 49 9.74 2.73 3.53
CA SER A 49 9.44 1.41 3.02
C SER A 49 7.95 1.34 2.68
N VAL A 50 7.61 0.54 1.68
CA VAL A 50 6.22 0.22 1.35
C VAL A 50 6.05 -1.28 1.42
N ARG A 51 4.94 -1.74 1.99
CA ARG A 51 4.60 -3.15 2.01
C ARG A 51 3.40 -3.40 1.11
N CYS A 52 3.57 -4.26 0.12
CA CYS A 52 2.52 -4.67 -0.80
C CYS A 52 2.13 -6.12 -0.51
N ALA A 53 0.84 -6.39 -0.28
CA ALA A 53 0.35 -7.74 -0.05
C ALA A 53 -1.01 -7.97 -0.73
N VAL A 54 -1.27 -9.21 -1.14
CA VAL A 54 -2.60 -9.62 -1.60
C VAL A 54 -3.55 -9.72 -0.41
N VAL A 55 -4.77 -9.22 -0.57
CA VAL A 55 -5.82 -9.41 0.44
C VAL A 55 -6.58 -10.70 0.11
N PRO A 56 -6.48 -11.76 0.94
CA PRO A 56 -7.18 -13.01 0.67
C PRO A 56 -8.70 -12.77 0.65
N GLY A 57 -9.37 -13.33 -0.35
CA GLY A 57 -10.83 -13.20 -0.50
C GLY A 57 -11.30 -11.90 -1.17
N ARG A 58 -10.40 -10.99 -1.56
CA ARG A 58 -10.73 -9.77 -2.31
C ARG A 58 -9.76 -9.60 -3.48
N ASN A 59 -10.24 -9.06 -4.60
CA ASN A 59 -9.39 -8.80 -5.76
C ASN A 59 -8.61 -7.47 -5.63
N VAL A 60 -8.05 -7.23 -4.44
CA VAL A 60 -7.36 -5.98 -4.11
C VAL A 60 -5.97 -6.25 -3.56
N ILE A 61 -5.08 -5.30 -3.80
CA ILE A 61 -3.71 -5.29 -3.32
C ILE A 61 -3.65 -4.25 -2.20
N GLY A 62 -3.33 -4.71 -1.00
CA GLY A 62 -3.06 -3.84 0.14
C GLY A 62 -1.67 -3.24 0.01
N ILE A 63 -1.59 -1.92 -0.05
CA ILE A 63 -0.35 -1.16 -0.09
C ILE A 63 -0.27 -0.34 1.21
N GLU A 64 0.64 -0.74 2.10
CA GLU A 64 0.83 -0.10 3.39
C GLU A 64 1.96 0.93 3.29
N LEU A 65 1.61 2.21 3.48
CA LEU A 65 2.55 3.32 3.52
C LEU A 65 2.72 3.85 4.95
N PRO A 66 3.94 4.13 5.41
CA PRO A 66 4.15 4.81 6.68
C PRO A 66 3.60 6.24 6.62
N ASN A 67 2.90 6.63 7.68
CA ASN A 67 2.42 8.00 7.83
C ASN A 67 3.59 8.96 8.01
N LYS A 68 3.48 10.17 7.42
CA LYS A 68 4.47 11.25 7.63
C LYS A 68 4.59 11.64 9.10
N LYS A 69 3.47 11.62 9.83
CA LYS A 69 3.41 11.80 11.28
C LYS A 69 2.88 10.50 11.89
N ARG A 70 3.77 9.70 12.46
CA ARG A 70 3.41 8.47 13.17
C ARG A 70 2.94 8.84 14.58
N GLN A 71 1.84 8.28 15.03
CA GLN A 71 1.38 8.44 16.40
C GLN A 71 2.10 7.42 17.30
N ILE A 72 2.49 7.87 18.49
CA ILE A 72 3.06 6.98 19.52
C ILE A 72 1.90 6.25 20.18
N VAL A 73 1.86 4.92 20.05
CA VAL A 73 0.88 4.07 20.74
C VAL A 73 1.45 3.72 22.11
N TYR A 74 0.74 4.10 23.18
CA TYR A 74 1.16 3.79 24.54
C TYR A 74 0.68 2.40 24.95
N MET A 75 1.48 1.69 25.74
CA MET A 75 1.17 0.34 26.24
C MET A 75 -0.09 0.28 27.14
N ARG A 76 -0.68 1.42 27.47
CA ARG A 76 -1.90 1.54 28.27
C ARG A 76 -3.19 1.43 27.43
N GLU A 77 -3.07 1.44 26.10
CA GLU A 77 -4.18 1.40 25.13
C GLU A 77 -4.24 0.09 24.31
N LEU A 78 -3.38 -0.89 24.62
CA LEU A 78 -3.46 -2.26 24.10
C LEU A 78 -4.28 -3.14 25.04
#